data_AF-A0A537UKD9-F1
#
_entry.id   AF-A0A537UKD9-F1
#
_cell.length_a   1.000
_cell.length_b   1.000
_cell.length_c   1.000
_cell.angle_alpha   90.00
_cell.angle_beta   90.00
_cell.angle_gamma   90.00
#
_symmetry.space_group_name_H-M   'P 1'
#
loop_
_entity.id
_entity.type
_entity.pdbx_description
1 polymer ?
#
loop_
_entity_poly.entity_id
_entity_poly.type
_entity_poly.pdbx_seq_one_letter_code
_entity_poly.pdbx_strand_id
1 'polypeptide(L)'
;MTAQQARESTPSVASAHDKILIVDFGSQVTQLIARRVREEGVYSEIVPFQKAEAAFKEMKPKAVILSGGPESVHEEGSPRAPQLIFDSGVPVLGICYGQMTMAAQLGGIVEGGHHREFGRADVEVKAASRLFDSMW
;
A
#
# COMPACT_ATOMS: atom_id res chain seq x y z
N MET A 1 10.68 51.99 4.21
CA MET A 1 11.20 50.88 3.40
C MET A 1 11.42 49.70 4.35
N THR A 2 10.36 48.92 4.58
CA THR A 2 10.32 47.80 5.52
C THR A 2 10.58 46.52 4.75
N ALA A 3 11.79 45.95 4.89
CA ALA A 3 12.09 44.60 4.43
C ALA A 3 11.78 43.64 5.58
N GLN A 4 10.63 42.97 5.50
CA GLN A 4 10.24 41.92 6.44
C GLN A 4 10.92 40.62 5.97
N GLN A 5 11.94 40.18 6.70
CA GLN A 5 12.61 38.91 6.49
C GLN A 5 11.59 37.76 6.66
N ALA A 6 11.47 36.93 5.63
CA ALA A 6 10.71 35.69 5.67
C ALA A 6 11.34 34.76 6.71
N ARG A 7 10.53 34.34 7.69
CA ARG A 7 10.94 33.34 8.68
C ARG A 7 11.08 31.99 7.96
N GLU A 8 12.31 31.49 7.90
CA GLU A 8 12.57 30.09 7.56
C GLU A 8 11.82 29.20 8.55
N SER A 9 10.97 28.32 8.03
CA SER A 9 10.23 27.36 8.84
C SER A 9 11.13 26.15 9.10
N THR A 10 11.50 25.95 10.37
CA THR A 10 12.18 24.75 10.83
C THR A 10 11.35 23.52 10.42
N PRO A 11 11.94 22.47 9.81
CA PRO A 11 11.20 21.28 9.49
C PRO A 11 10.63 20.70 10.79
N SER A 12 9.30 20.54 10.81
CA SER A 12 8.60 19.84 11.88
C SER A 12 9.22 18.46 12.10
N VAL A 13 9.37 18.06 13.36
CA VAL A 13 9.82 16.71 13.77
C VAL A 13 9.00 15.60 13.08
N ALA A 14 7.77 15.90 12.65
CA ALA A 14 6.93 15.00 11.85
C ALA A 14 7.47 14.67 10.44
N SER A 15 8.52 15.36 9.97
CA SER A 15 9.17 15.10 8.67
C SER A 15 10.36 14.13 8.74
N ALA A 16 10.74 13.66 9.94
CA ALA A 16 11.99 12.92 10.15
C ALA A 16 11.87 11.38 10.11
N HIS A 17 10.65 10.83 10.10
CA HIS A 17 10.44 9.37 10.16
C HIS A 17 9.97 8.81 8.82
N ASP A 18 10.50 7.63 8.46
CA ASP A 18 9.97 6.84 7.34
C ASP A 18 8.53 6.40 7.65
N LYS A 19 7.65 6.56 6.66
CA LYS A 19 6.21 6.30 6.80
C LYS A 19 5.75 5.31 5.74
N ILE A 20 4.93 4.36 6.17
CA ILE A 20 4.24 3.41 5.31
C ILE A 20 2.76 3.79 5.26
N LEU A 21 2.23 4.00 4.06
CA LEU A 21 0.79 4.13 3.86
C LEU A 21 0.19 2.75 3.63
N ILE A 22 -0.84 2.39 4.38
CA ILE A 22 -1.60 1.15 4.18
C ILE A 22 -2.97 1.53 3.63
N VAL A 23 -3.22 1.16 2.37
CA VAL A 23 -4.51 1.37 1.71
C VAL A 23 -5.41 0.18 2.02
N ASP A 24 -6.52 0.46 2.70
CA ASP A 24 -7.48 -0.55 3.11
C ASP A 24 -8.59 -0.75 2.08
N PHE A 25 -8.68 -1.98 1.56
CA PHE A 25 -9.75 -2.45 0.69
C PHE A 25 -10.80 -3.30 1.44
N GLY A 26 -10.80 -3.26 2.78
CA GLY A 26 -11.78 -3.95 3.62
C GLY A 26 -11.31 -5.33 4.12
N SER A 27 -10.01 -5.57 4.15
CA SER A 27 -9.48 -6.84 4.70
C SER A 27 -9.73 -6.97 6.20
N GLN A 28 -10.07 -8.19 6.62
CA GLN A 28 -10.17 -8.55 8.04
C GLN A 28 -8.82 -8.43 8.78
N VAL A 29 -7.70 -8.44 8.06
CA VAL A 29 -6.34 -8.42 8.63
C VAL A 29 -5.58 -7.11 8.41
N THR A 30 -6.21 -6.03 7.93
CA THR A 30 -5.53 -4.74 7.71
C THR A 30 -4.85 -4.22 8.97
N GLN A 31 -5.49 -4.33 10.13
CA GLN A 31 -4.91 -3.93 11.41
C GLN A 31 -3.68 -4.76 11.80
N LEU A 32 -3.66 -6.05 11.43
CA LEU A 32 -2.50 -6.91 11.67
C LEU A 32 -1.30 -6.47 10.80
N ILE A 33 -1.53 -6.09 9.55
CA ILE A 33 -0.48 -5.53 8.67
C ILE A 33 0.14 -4.29 9.34
N ALA A 34 -0.68 -3.33 9.79
CA ALA A 34 -0.18 -2.13 10.45
C ALA A 34 0.59 -2.43 11.73
N ARG A 35 0.10 -3.38 12.53
CA ARG A 35 0.80 -3.86 13.73
C ARG A 35 2.18 -4.42 13.38
N ARG A 36 2.29 -5.28 12.36
CA ARG A 36 3.57 -5.87 11.96
C ARG A 36 4.57 -4.81 11.49
N VAL A 37 4.13 -3.85 10.69
CA VAL A 37 4.98 -2.72 10.27
C VAL A 37 5.49 -1.91 11.47
N ARG A 38 4.65 -1.69 12.47
CA ARG A 38 5.03 -0.95 13.69
C ARG A 38 5.94 -1.76 14.62
N GLU A 39 5.78 -3.08 14.67
CA GLU A 39 6.68 -3.98 15.39
C GLU A 39 8.11 -3.93 14.81
N GLU A 40 8.26 -3.67 13.51
CA GLU A 40 9.54 -3.37 12.85
C GLU A 40 10.04 -1.92 13.05
N GLY A 41 9.38 -1.12 13.90
CA GLY A 41 9.80 0.24 14.25
C GLY A 41 9.46 1.32 13.21
N VAL A 42 8.63 1.01 12.20
CA VAL A 42 8.25 1.96 11.15
C VAL A 42 6.86 2.52 11.41
N TYR A 43 6.70 3.84 11.25
CA TYR A 43 5.39 4.48 11.36
C TYR A 43 4.48 4.04 10.20
N SER A 44 3.23 3.68 10.52
CA SER A 44 2.23 3.30 9.52
C SER A 44 0.87 3.90 9.81
N GLU A 45 0.18 4.29 8.74
CA GLU A 45 -1.20 4.78 8.80
C GLU A 45 -2.09 3.96 7.87
N ILE A 46 -3.25 3.55 8.37
CA ILE A 46 -4.27 2.87 7.59
C ILE A 46 -5.27 3.91 7.11
N VAL A 47 -5.53 3.92 5.80
CA VAL A 47 -6.56 4.77 5.20
C VAL A 47 -7.46 3.95 4.29
N PRO A 48 -8.78 4.22 4.26
CA PRO A 48 -9.66 3.59 3.30
C PRO A 48 -9.31 4.05 1.88
N PHE A 49 -9.48 3.18 0.87
CA PHE A 49 -9.05 3.45 -0.51
C PHE A 49 -9.59 4.75 -1.11
N GLN A 50 -10.80 5.17 -0.73
CA GLN A 50 -11.41 6.43 -1.19
C GLN A 50 -10.64 7.68 -0.74
N LYS A 51 -9.85 7.57 0.34
CA LYS A 51 -9.04 8.66 0.89
C LYS A 51 -7.54 8.51 0.59
N ALA A 52 -7.15 7.42 -0.06
CA ALA A 52 -5.74 7.07 -0.26
C ALA A 52 -4.98 8.13 -1.06
N GLU A 53 -5.61 8.78 -2.04
CA GLU A 53 -4.97 9.84 -2.82
C GLU A 53 -4.60 11.06 -1.97
N ALA A 54 -5.56 11.55 -1.16
CA ALA A 54 -5.34 12.69 -0.29
C ALA A 54 -4.27 12.35 0.76
N ALA A 55 -4.39 11.19 1.40
CA ALA A 55 -3.43 10.71 2.40
C ALA A 55 -2.02 10.57 1.82
N PHE A 56 -1.88 10.02 0.61
CA PHE A 56 -0.57 9.88 -0.04
C PHE A 56 0.11 11.23 -0.26
N LYS A 57 -0.63 12.21 -0.77
CA LYS A 57 -0.12 13.57 -1.04
C LYS A 57 0.32 14.28 0.24
N GLU A 58 -0.45 14.12 1.32
CA GLU A 58 -0.17 14.73 2.61
C GLU A 58 1.00 14.04 3.33
N MET A 59 0.94 12.71 3.43
CA MET A 59 1.90 11.91 4.18
C MET A 59 3.28 11.83 3.52
N LYS A 60 3.31 11.79 2.18
CA LYS A 60 4.51 11.51 1.37
C LYS A 60 5.22 10.22 1.84
N PRO A 61 4.53 9.07 1.80
CA PRO A 61 5.06 7.82 2.34
C PRO A 61 6.28 7.35 1.54
N LYS A 62 7.16 6.59 2.20
CA LYS A 62 8.33 5.96 1.57
C LYS A 62 7.98 4.66 0.84
N ALA A 63 6.86 4.03 1.21
CA ALA A 63 6.31 2.87 0.54
C ALA A 63 4.82 2.72 0.87
N VAL A 64 4.12 1.94 0.04
CA VAL A 64 2.68 1.70 0.16
C VAL A 64 2.40 0.20 0.26
N ILE A 65 1.46 -0.17 1.13
CA ILE A 65 0.89 -1.52 1.18
C ILE A 65 -0.58 -1.45 0.76
N LEU A 66 -0.95 -2.24 -0.23
CA LEU A 66 -2.32 -2.45 -0.68
C LEU A 66 -2.88 -3.70 0.02
N SER A 67 -3.87 -3.53 0.91
CA SER A 67 -4.39 -4.64 1.70
C SER A 67 -5.22 -5.62 0.86
N GLY A 68 -5.64 -6.73 1.49
CA GLY A 68 -6.66 -7.60 0.91
C GLY A 68 -8.04 -6.95 0.93
N GLY A 69 -9.04 -7.68 0.47
CA GLY A 69 -10.42 -7.22 0.47
C GLY A 69 -11.37 -8.37 0.15
N PRO A 70 -12.66 -8.24 0.51
CA PRO A 70 -13.65 -9.26 0.22
C PRO A 70 -14.11 -9.24 -1.24
N GLU A 71 -13.86 -8.13 -1.94
CA GLU A 71 -14.36 -7.80 -3.27
C GLU A 71 -13.68 -8.58 -4.41
N SER A 72 -14.29 -8.53 -5.59
CA SER A 72 -13.71 -9.01 -6.84
C SER A 72 -13.24 -7.83 -7.68
N VAL A 73 -12.06 -7.93 -8.32
CA VAL A 73 -11.55 -6.85 -9.18
C VAL A 73 -12.34 -6.70 -10.48
N HIS A 74 -13.14 -7.69 -10.86
CA HIS A 74 -13.90 -7.67 -12.11
C HIS A 74 -15.18 -6.85 -12.02
N GLU A 75 -15.67 -6.59 -10.82
CA GLU A 75 -16.93 -5.89 -10.61
C GLU A 75 -16.78 -4.39 -10.93
N GLU A 76 -17.75 -3.83 -11.64
CA GLU A 76 -17.78 -2.40 -11.93
C GLU A 76 -17.89 -1.60 -10.61
N GLY A 77 -17.04 -0.58 -10.46
CA GLY A 77 -16.98 0.20 -9.22
C GLY A 77 -16.28 -0.49 -8.05
N SER A 78 -15.70 -1.69 -8.26
CA SER A 78 -14.90 -2.36 -7.23
C SER A 78 -13.71 -1.49 -6.80
N PRO A 79 -13.24 -1.62 -5.54
CA PRO A 79 -12.19 -0.77 -5.01
C PRO A 79 -10.92 -0.72 -5.87
N ARG A 80 -10.31 0.46 -6.00
CA ARG A 80 -9.09 0.68 -6.76
C ARG A 80 -8.08 1.51 -5.97
N ALA A 81 -6.80 1.26 -6.24
CA ALA A 81 -5.75 2.14 -5.75
C ALA A 81 -5.69 3.40 -6.63
N PRO A 82 -5.48 4.59 -6.04
CA PRO A 82 -5.16 5.78 -6.81
C PRO A 82 -3.96 5.55 -7.73
N GLN A 83 -4.09 5.88 -9.02
CA GLN A 83 -3.05 5.60 -10.02
C GLN A 83 -1.70 6.25 -9.67
N LEU A 84 -1.74 7.44 -9.05
CA LEU A 84 -0.55 8.16 -8.59
C LEU A 84 0.36 7.34 -7.67
N ILE A 85 -0.17 6.33 -6.95
CA ILE A 85 0.63 5.45 -6.10
C ILE A 85 1.61 4.65 -6.95
N PHE A 86 1.14 4.09 -8.06
CA PHE A 86 1.97 3.31 -8.98
C PHE A 86 2.94 4.20 -9.77
N ASP A 87 2.51 5.42 -10.11
CA ASP A 87 3.31 6.35 -10.90
C ASP A 87 4.36 7.11 -10.05
N SER A 88 4.25 7.03 -8.71
CA SER A 88 5.12 7.81 -7.79
C SER A 88 6.57 7.32 -7.69
N GLY A 89 6.84 6.08 -8.13
CA GLY A 89 8.15 5.44 -8.00
C GLY A 89 8.49 4.95 -6.59
N VAL A 90 7.59 5.06 -5.61
CA VAL A 90 7.79 4.43 -4.29
C VAL A 90 7.49 2.92 -4.38
N PRO A 91 8.14 2.07 -3.56
CA PRO A 91 7.81 0.65 -3.50
C PRO A 91 6.35 0.41 -3.09
N VAL A 92 5.68 -0.51 -3.78
CA VAL A 92 4.28 -0.91 -3.51
C VAL A 92 4.21 -2.42 -3.31
N LEU A 93 3.63 -2.85 -2.18
CA LEU A 93 3.35 -4.27 -1.90
C LEU A 93 1.83 -4.51 -1.99
N GLY A 94 1.41 -5.41 -2.88
CA GLY A 94 0.03 -5.88 -2.95
C GLY A 94 -0.17 -7.19 -2.21
N ILE A 95 -1.20 -7.27 -1.36
CA ILE A 95 -1.55 -8.50 -0.63
C ILE A 95 -2.94 -8.97 -1.07
N CYS A 96 -3.04 -10.18 -1.62
CA CYS A 96 -4.31 -10.77 -2.07
C CYS A 96 -5.06 -9.82 -3.03
N TYR A 97 -6.21 -9.27 -2.63
CA TYR A 97 -6.96 -8.29 -3.45
C TYR A 97 -6.10 -7.10 -3.91
N GLY A 98 -5.19 -6.61 -3.06
CA GLY A 98 -4.27 -5.53 -3.42
C GLY A 98 -3.32 -5.92 -4.55
N GLN A 99 -2.88 -7.19 -4.59
CA GLN A 99 -2.08 -7.73 -5.70
C GLN A 99 -2.91 -7.83 -6.99
N MET A 100 -4.15 -8.31 -6.89
CA MET A 100 -5.05 -8.41 -8.05
C MET A 100 -5.36 -7.03 -8.63
N THR A 101 -5.64 -6.06 -7.76
CA THR A 101 -5.86 -4.65 -8.14
C THR A 101 -4.65 -4.08 -8.86
N MET A 102 -3.44 -4.31 -8.33
CA MET A 102 -2.19 -3.90 -8.97
C MET A 102 -2.03 -4.54 -10.35
N ALA A 103 -2.23 -5.85 -10.47
CA ALA A 103 -2.13 -6.56 -11.75
C ALA A 103 -3.09 -5.98 -12.79
N ALA A 104 -4.36 -5.80 -12.43
CA ALA A 104 -5.38 -5.26 -13.33
C ALA A 104 -5.08 -3.81 -13.76
N GLN A 105 -4.67 -2.94 -12.83
CA GLN A 105 -4.40 -1.52 -13.14
C GLN A 105 -3.10 -1.31 -13.94
N LEU A 106 -2.14 -2.23 -13.86
CA LEU A 106 -0.88 -2.16 -14.59
C LEU A 106 -0.91 -2.92 -15.92
N GLY A 107 -2.11 -3.26 -16.42
CA GLY A 107 -2.31 -3.89 -17.73
C GLY A 107 -2.17 -5.41 -17.76
N GLY A 108 -2.03 -6.04 -16.60
CA GLY A 108 -2.15 -7.48 -16.45
C GLY A 108 -3.61 -7.95 -16.51
N ILE A 109 -3.78 -9.27 -16.63
CA ILE A 109 -5.09 -9.92 -16.64
C ILE A 109 -5.27 -10.64 -15.30
N VAL A 110 -6.41 -10.39 -14.67
CA VAL A 110 -6.88 -11.18 -13.53
C VAL A 110 -8.04 -12.04 -14.04
N GLU A 111 -8.14 -13.27 -13.58
CA GLU A 111 -9.24 -14.16 -13.93
C GLU A 111 -10.10 -14.43 -12.70
N GLY A 112 -11.41 -14.47 -12.88
CA GLY A 112 -12.33 -14.83 -11.82
C GLY A 112 -12.17 -16.30 -11.44
N GLY A 113 -11.82 -16.57 -10.18
CA GLY A 113 -11.79 -17.93 -9.65
C GLY A 113 -13.19 -18.50 -9.45
N HIS A 114 -13.36 -19.81 -9.65
CA HIS A 114 -14.61 -20.51 -9.36
C HIS A 114 -14.86 -20.68 -7.85
N HIS A 115 -13.81 -20.64 -7.02
CA HIS A 115 -13.87 -20.78 -5.56
C HIS A 115 -12.90 -19.81 -4.88
N ARG A 116 -13.27 -19.32 -3.69
CA ARG A 116 -12.39 -18.54 -2.82
C ARG A 116 -11.58 -19.51 -1.97
N GLU A 117 -10.26 -19.41 -2.04
CA GLU A 117 -9.36 -20.26 -1.25
C GLU A 117 -8.87 -19.50 -0.02
N PHE A 118 -8.96 -20.16 1.14
CA PHE A 118 -8.35 -19.70 2.38
C PHE A 118 -7.83 -20.92 3.15
N GLY A 119 -6.52 -21.02 3.29
CA GLY A 119 -5.88 -22.17 3.91
C GLY A 119 -4.37 -22.14 3.76
N ARG A 120 -3.70 -23.14 4.35
CA ARG A 120 -2.28 -23.35 4.12
C ARG A 120 -2.09 -23.96 2.73
N ALA A 121 -1.05 -23.50 2.05
CA ALA A 121 -0.61 -24.04 0.77
C ALA A 121 0.91 -24.05 0.75
N ASP A 122 1.49 -25.06 0.11
CA ASP A 122 2.91 -25.06 -0.24
C ASP A 122 3.07 -24.32 -1.56
N VAL A 123 3.99 -23.35 -1.59
CA VAL A 123 4.29 -22.55 -2.78
C VAL A 123 5.76 -22.71 -3.16
N GLU A 124 6.08 -22.48 -4.43
CA GLU A 124 7.45 -22.54 -4.93
C GLU A 124 7.85 -21.19 -5.52
N VAL A 125 8.95 -20.61 -5.05
CA VAL A 125 9.52 -19.38 -5.61
C VAL A 125 10.27 -19.73 -6.89
N LYS A 126 9.71 -19.36 -8.05
CA LYS A 126 10.25 -19.70 -9.38
C LYS A 126 11.36 -18.76 -9.88
N ALA A 127 11.55 -17.60 -9.25
CA ALA A 127 12.52 -16.61 -9.67
C ALA A 127 13.06 -15.81 -8.47
N ALA A 128 14.30 -15.34 -8.57
CA ALA A 128 14.91 -14.49 -7.56
C ALA A 128 14.11 -13.18 -7.39
N SER A 129 13.86 -12.80 -6.14
CA SER A 129 13.11 -11.60 -5.79
C SER A 129 13.60 -11.07 -4.45
N ARG A 130 13.88 -9.77 -4.40
CA ARG A 130 14.29 -9.08 -3.17
C ARG A 130 13.29 -9.23 -2.03
N LEU A 131 12.02 -9.49 -2.35
CA LEU A 131 10.97 -9.72 -1.35
C LEU A 131 11.17 -11.03 -0.57
N PHE A 132 11.83 -12.03 -1.18
CA PHE A 132 12.01 -13.37 -0.62
C PHE A 132 13.45 -13.64 -0.18
N ASP A 133 14.35 -12.68 -0.35
CA ASP A 133 15.74 -12.80 0.09
C ASP A 133 15.79 -13.13 1.59
N SER A 134 16.57 -14.16 1.95
CA SER A 134 16.77 -14.62 3.34
C SER A 134 15.54 -15.19 4.05
N MET A 135 14.41 -15.38 3.35
CA MET A 135 13.18 -15.94 3.89
C MET A 135 12.78 -17.28 3.29
N TRP A 136 13.31 -17.60 2.11
CA TRP A 136 13.02 -18.81 1.35
C TRP A 136 14.23 -19.73 1.23
#